data_AF-A0AAU2Z0D2-F1
#
_entry.id   AF-A0AAU2Z0D2-F1
#
_cell.length_a   1.000
_cell.length_b   1.000
_cell.length_c   1.000
_cell.angle_alpha   90.00
_cell.angle_beta   90.00
_cell.angle_gamma   90.00
#
_symmetry.space_group_name_H-M   'P 1'
#
loop_
_entity.id
_entity.type
_entity.pdbx_description
1 polymer ?
#
loop_
_entity_poly.entity_id
_entity_poly.type
_entity_poly.pdbx_seq_one_letter_code
_entity_poly.pdbx_strand_id
1 'polypeptide(L)'
;MLFLLLAVIVGVGIIVAVALVATGGDGDQDKKSPTESGGSTGSPTPSFSIPSELPSELPSLPSELPSELPSLPSELPSGLESLIPSLADDEVPFYLLRTGDCFDTNDSLPGQAAKRSCGTPHDAEVVKVAELNGSYTTEAALKKAASALCEAPLERKAAQQPTGTVRGTLVQYPDPGGYEIGIDNVACSLAADIGSGTHKLTKPLA
;
A
#
# COMPACT_ATOMS: atom_id res chain seq x y z
N MET A 1 25.51 -46.66 22.37
CA MET A 1 26.90 -46.59 21.89
C MET A 1 27.06 -46.33 20.39
N LEU A 2 26.01 -46.39 19.56
CA LEU A 2 26.07 -46.02 18.14
C LEU A 2 25.96 -44.49 17.87
N PHE A 3 25.37 -43.73 18.81
CA PHE A 3 25.21 -42.27 18.65
C PHE A 3 26.45 -41.44 19.02
N LEU A 4 27.48 -42.04 19.64
CA LEU A 4 28.74 -41.36 19.94
C LEU A 4 29.74 -41.39 18.77
N LEU A 5 29.48 -42.21 17.74
CA LEU A 5 30.34 -42.37 16.56
C LEU A 5 30.05 -41.37 15.44
N LEU A 6 28.89 -40.70 15.44
CA LEU A 6 28.52 -39.69 14.44
C LEU A 6 29.05 -38.28 14.77
N ALA A 7 29.55 -38.05 15.99
CA ALA A 7 30.07 -36.75 16.41
C ALA A 7 31.55 -36.50 16.03
N VAL A 8 32.21 -37.45 15.31
CA VAL A 8 33.68 -37.45 15.11
C VAL A 8 34.10 -37.60 13.64
N ILE A 9 33.24 -37.29 12.66
CA ILE A 9 33.66 -37.09 11.26
C ILE A 9 33.72 -35.57 11.03
N VAL A 10 34.78 -34.90 11.52
CA VAL A 10 35.94 -34.44 10.72
C VAL A 10 35.47 -33.54 9.56
N GLY A 11 35.64 -32.20 9.54
CA GLY A 11 36.51 -31.35 10.34
C GLY A 11 37.85 -31.00 9.68
N VAL A 12 37.92 -30.74 8.35
CA VAL A 12 38.99 -30.02 7.61
C VAL A 12 38.35 -29.63 6.25
N GLY A 13 38.32 -28.42 5.68
CA GLY A 13 39.20 -27.28 5.72
C GLY A 13 39.81 -27.06 4.31
N ILE A 14 39.19 -26.24 3.44
CA ILE A 14 39.90 -25.54 2.34
C ILE A 14 39.32 -24.13 2.21
N ILE A 15 40.06 -23.15 2.72
CA ILE A 15 40.05 -21.77 2.23
C ILE A 15 41.18 -21.72 1.20
N VAL A 16 40.86 -21.43 -0.06
CA VAL A 16 41.80 -20.83 -1.01
C VAL A 16 41.06 -19.73 -1.76
N ALA A 17 41.45 -18.50 -1.45
CA ALA A 17 41.11 -17.31 -2.19
C ALA A 17 42.00 -17.19 -3.45
N VAL A 18 41.51 -16.45 -4.46
CA VAL A 18 42.13 -15.23 -5.02
C VAL A 18 41.72 -15.04 -6.49
N ALA A 19 40.98 -13.95 -6.67
CA ALA A 19 40.95 -12.96 -7.75
C ALA A 19 41.41 -13.32 -9.17
N LEU A 20 40.55 -13.01 -10.13
CA LEU A 20 40.98 -12.35 -11.37
C LEU A 20 40.46 -10.92 -11.40
N VAL A 21 41.42 -10.01 -11.28
CA VAL A 21 41.33 -8.59 -11.62
C VAL A 21 41.16 -8.45 -13.13
N ALA A 22 40.22 -7.62 -13.55
CA ALA A 22 40.34 -6.87 -14.80
C ALA A 22 39.97 -5.41 -14.51
N THR A 23 40.98 -4.62 -14.20
CA THR A 23 41.01 -3.17 -14.38
C THR A 23 41.31 -2.85 -15.85
N GLY A 24 40.59 -1.90 -16.44
CA GLY A 24 40.93 -1.26 -17.72
C GLY A 24 39.70 -1.02 -18.59
N GLY A 25 39.41 0.18 -19.09
CA GLY A 25 40.16 1.44 -19.08
C GLY A 25 39.37 2.56 -19.75
N ASP A 26 39.93 3.77 -19.65
CA ASP A 26 39.58 5.01 -20.37
C ASP A 26 39.23 4.83 -21.85
N GLY A 27 38.31 5.66 -22.33
CA GLY A 27 37.95 5.84 -23.74
C GLY A 27 37.13 7.10 -23.96
N ASP A 28 37.80 8.25 -23.85
CA ASP A 28 37.36 9.55 -24.38
C ASP A 28 37.56 9.60 -25.92
N GLN A 29 36.89 10.54 -26.59
CA GLN A 29 37.11 11.05 -27.97
C GLN A 29 36.49 10.23 -29.12
N ASP A 30 35.84 10.79 -30.15
CA ASP A 30 35.71 12.19 -30.56
C ASP A 30 34.79 12.29 -31.81
N LYS A 31 34.03 13.40 -31.91
CA LYS A 31 33.63 14.16 -33.13
C LYS A 31 32.67 13.47 -34.12
N LYS A 32 31.75 14.14 -34.82
CA LYS A 32 31.70 15.54 -35.28
C LYS A 32 30.27 15.86 -35.76
N SER A 33 29.78 17.04 -35.37
CA SER A 33 28.69 17.77 -36.04
C SER A 33 29.18 18.37 -37.38
N PRO A 34 28.28 18.76 -38.29
CA PRO A 34 28.14 20.21 -38.54
C PRO A 34 26.64 20.59 -38.50
N THR A 35 26.19 21.55 -37.68
CA THR A 35 26.46 23.00 -37.66
C THR A 35 26.05 23.68 -38.95
N GLU A 36 25.03 24.53 -38.83
CA GLU A 36 24.92 25.93 -39.30
C GLU A 36 23.42 26.32 -39.17
N SER A 37 22.98 27.48 -38.72
CA SER A 37 23.61 28.65 -38.13
C SER A 37 22.51 29.62 -37.67
N GLY A 38 22.82 30.50 -36.72
CA GLY A 38 22.06 31.70 -36.39
C GLY A 38 21.09 31.53 -35.22
N GLY A 39 21.16 32.25 -34.10
CA GLY A 39 21.79 33.54 -33.87
C GLY A 39 20.76 34.50 -33.29
N SER A 40 20.95 34.83 -32.01
CA SER A 40 20.45 36.03 -31.33
C SER A 40 18.95 36.21 -31.05
N THR A 41 18.69 36.18 -29.73
CA THR A 41 17.98 37.22 -28.97
C THR A 41 16.48 37.38 -29.23
N GLY A 42 15.69 36.93 -28.25
CA GLY A 42 14.31 37.37 -28.08
C GLY A 42 13.52 36.41 -27.22
N SER A 43 13.40 36.72 -25.92
CA SER A 43 12.29 36.20 -25.12
C SER A 43 10.96 36.54 -25.80
N PRO A 44 10.02 35.59 -25.86
CA PRO A 44 8.65 35.90 -25.57
C PRO A 44 8.25 35.09 -24.34
N THR A 45 8.14 35.77 -23.21
CA THR A 45 7.22 35.37 -22.15
C THR A 45 5.87 35.04 -22.78
N PRO A 46 5.32 33.82 -22.66
CA PRO A 46 3.90 33.66 -22.77
C PRO A 46 3.31 34.37 -21.55
N SER A 47 2.76 35.56 -21.76
CA SER A 47 1.85 36.17 -20.80
C SER A 47 0.64 35.27 -20.70
N PHE A 48 0.67 34.31 -19.76
CA PHE A 48 -0.53 33.75 -19.19
C PHE A 48 -1.20 34.88 -18.41
N SER A 49 -2.08 35.61 -19.09
CA SER A 49 -3.06 36.45 -18.44
C SER A 49 -3.94 35.55 -17.59
N ILE A 50 -3.58 35.40 -16.32
CA ILE A 50 -4.49 34.95 -15.28
C ILE A 50 -5.55 36.07 -15.19
N PRO A 51 -6.83 35.83 -15.46
CA PRO A 51 -7.84 36.74 -14.97
C PRO A 51 -7.80 36.67 -13.44
N SER A 52 -7.14 37.66 -12.83
CA SER A 52 -7.29 37.99 -11.41
C SER A 52 -8.66 38.61 -11.22
N GLU A 53 -9.67 37.77 -11.09
CA GLU A 53 -10.97 38.13 -10.51
C GLU A 53 -11.35 36.94 -9.62
N LEU A 54 -10.67 36.80 -8.48
CA LEU A 54 -11.16 36.01 -7.36
C LEU A 54 -12.32 36.81 -6.75
N PRO A 55 -13.58 36.35 -6.80
CA PRO A 55 -14.65 36.99 -6.05
C PRO A 55 -14.28 36.88 -4.57
N SER A 56 -13.90 38.01 -3.99
CA SER A 56 -13.64 38.15 -2.57
C SER A 56 -14.98 38.21 -1.85
N GLU A 57 -15.72 37.10 -1.80
CA GLU A 57 -16.88 36.94 -0.92
C GLU A 57 -16.95 35.47 -0.44
N LEU A 58 -16.05 35.12 0.48
CA LEU A 58 -16.33 34.05 1.43
C LEU A 58 -17.48 34.53 2.33
N PRO A 59 -18.67 33.90 2.31
CA PRO A 59 -19.61 34.11 3.38
C PRO A 59 -18.94 33.61 4.66
N SER A 60 -18.77 34.51 5.62
CA SER A 60 -18.27 34.26 6.96
C SER A 60 -18.92 33.01 7.55
N LEU A 61 -18.14 31.95 7.76
CA LEU A 61 -18.55 30.76 8.52
C LEU A 61 -18.93 31.21 9.94
N PRO A 62 -20.12 30.89 10.45
CA PRO A 62 -20.31 30.89 11.89
C PRO A 62 -19.49 29.74 12.46
N SER A 63 -18.53 30.08 13.32
CA SER A 63 -17.87 29.13 14.21
C SER A 63 -18.88 28.68 15.26
N GLU A 64 -19.73 27.71 14.94
CA GLU A 64 -20.36 26.81 15.92
C GLU A 64 -20.52 25.45 15.26
N LEU A 65 -19.82 24.45 15.80
CA LEU A 65 -19.97 23.04 15.46
C LEU A 65 -21.01 22.43 16.41
N PRO A 66 -22.25 22.15 15.96
CA PRO A 66 -23.14 21.28 16.71
C PRO A 66 -22.66 19.84 16.51
N SER A 67 -22.44 19.16 17.63
CA SER A 67 -22.08 17.74 17.68
C SER A 67 -23.29 16.86 17.37
N GLU A 68 -23.83 16.87 16.14
CA GLU A 68 -24.80 15.87 15.69
C GLU A 68 -24.63 15.61 14.18
N LEU A 69 -24.28 14.37 13.82
CA LEU A 69 -24.21 13.89 12.44
C LEU A 69 -25.58 14.06 11.76
N PRO A 70 -25.71 14.84 10.67
CA PRO A 70 -26.95 14.88 9.93
C PRO A 70 -27.06 13.59 9.11
N SER A 71 -28.21 12.93 9.23
CA SER A 71 -28.70 11.95 8.27
C SER A 71 -28.47 12.43 6.84
N LEU A 72 -27.77 11.61 6.04
CA LEU A 72 -27.50 11.84 4.62
C LEU A 72 -28.79 12.25 3.87
N PRO A 73 -28.77 13.34 3.08
CA PRO A 73 -29.90 13.67 2.21
C PRO A 73 -29.98 12.61 1.11
N SER A 74 -31.15 12.02 0.92
CA SER A 74 -31.39 10.95 -0.07
C SER A 74 -31.30 11.40 -1.55
N GLU A 75 -30.79 12.57 -1.85
CA GLU A 75 -30.71 13.12 -3.21
C GLU A 75 -29.35 13.79 -3.40
N LEU A 76 -28.32 12.96 -3.61
CA LEU A 76 -27.07 13.43 -4.21
C LEU A 76 -27.41 13.87 -5.64
N PRO A 77 -26.92 15.01 -6.16
CA PRO A 77 -27.10 15.35 -7.56
C PRO A 77 -26.54 14.21 -8.43
N SER A 78 -27.32 13.70 -9.38
CA SER A 78 -27.03 12.52 -10.20
C SER A 78 -25.72 12.57 -11.02
N GLY A 79 -24.96 13.66 -10.93
CA GLY A 79 -23.62 13.82 -11.49
C GLY A 79 -22.46 13.52 -10.52
N LEU A 80 -22.71 13.44 -9.20
CA LEU A 80 -21.71 13.03 -8.20
C LEU A 80 -21.67 11.51 -7.98
N GLU A 81 -22.74 10.78 -8.29
CA GLU A 81 -22.73 9.31 -8.32
C GLU A 81 -21.68 8.77 -9.29
N SER A 82 -21.39 9.51 -10.37
CA SER A 82 -20.37 9.12 -11.35
C SER A 82 -18.92 9.41 -10.88
N LEU A 83 -18.75 10.14 -9.77
CA LEU A 83 -17.45 10.40 -9.12
C LEU A 83 -17.23 9.47 -7.93
N ILE A 84 -18.28 8.80 -7.45
CA ILE A 84 -18.16 7.64 -6.58
C ILE A 84 -17.82 6.48 -7.53
N PRO A 85 -16.61 5.89 -7.47
CA PRO A 85 -16.35 4.67 -8.23
C PRO A 85 -17.51 3.70 -7.96
N SER A 86 -18.11 3.12 -9.00
CA SER A 86 -19.21 2.16 -8.87
C SER A 86 -18.79 1.07 -7.87
N LEU A 87 -19.16 1.27 -6.60
CA LEU A 87 -19.07 0.27 -5.57
C LEU A 87 -20.11 -0.75 -6.05
N ALA A 88 -19.66 -1.84 -6.68
CA ALA A 88 -20.45 -3.07 -6.53
C ALA A 88 -20.72 -3.15 -5.02
N ASP A 89 -21.98 -3.30 -4.59
CA ASP A 89 -22.49 -2.88 -3.26
C ASP A 89 -21.58 -3.23 -2.05
N ASP A 90 -20.68 -4.20 -2.20
CA ASP A 90 -19.71 -4.64 -1.20
C ASP A 90 -18.21 -4.39 -1.50
N GLU A 91 -17.80 -4.05 -2.72
CA GLU A 91 -16.38 -3.78 -3.07
C GLU A 91 -15.97 -2.38 -2.62
N VAL A 92 -15.03 -2.31 -1.67
CA VAL A 92 -14.49 -1.05 -1.15
C VAL A 92 -12.97 -1.01 -1.28
N PRO A 93 -12.37 0.17 -1.50
CA PRO A 93 -10.93 0.32 -1.40
C PRO A 93 -10.39 -0.04 -0.01
N PHE A 94 -9.23 -0.69 0.03
CA PHE A 94 -8.63 -1.20 1.27
C PHE A 94 -8.43 -0.10 2.33
N TYR A 95 -8.14 1.13 1.92
CA TYR A 95 -7.88 2.26 2.83
C TYR A 95 -9.15 2.76 3.53
N LEU A 96 -10.34 2.31 3.10
CA LEU A 96 -11.61 2.56 3.79
C LEU A 96 -11.97 1.44 4.78
N LEU A 97 -11.25 0.32 4.76
CA LEU A 97 -11.48 -0.76 5.70
C LEU A 97 -11.16 -0.33 7.13
N ARG A 98 -11.93 -0.86 8.06
CA ARG A 98 -11.78 -0.61 9.50
C ARG A 98 -11.37 -1.88 10.20
N THR A 99 -10.77 -1.72 11.39
CA THR A 99 -10.53 -2.87 12.26
C THR A 99 -11.86 -3.59 12.56
N GLY A 100 -11.88 -4.91 12.38
CA GLY A 100 -13.06 -5.77 12.46
C GLY A 100 -13.81 -5.96 11.13
N ASP A 101 -13.42 -5.27 10.05
CA ASP A 101 -14.02 -5.53 8.74
C ASP A 101 -13.54 -6.88 8.19
N CYS A 102 -14.52 -7.69 7.79
CA CYS A 102 -14.30 -8.97 7.12
C CYS A 102 -14.51 -8.80 5.62
N PHE A 103 -13.70 -9.47 4.81
CA PHE A 103 -13.76 -9.33 3.36
C PHE A 103 -13.22 -10.56 2.63
N ASP A 104 -13.63 -10.68 1.37
CA ASP A 104 -12.98 -11.54 0.39
C ASP A 104 -11.98 -10.74 -0.43
N THR A 105 -10.88 -11.38 -0.80
CA THR A 105 -9.88 -10.81 -1.72
C THR A 105 -10.28 -11.09 -3.16
N ASN A 106 -10.00 -10.15 -4.06
CA ASN A 106 -10.27 -10.30 -5.48
C ASN A 106 -8.99 -10.05 -6.29
N ASP A 107 -8.39 -11.12 -6.81
CA ASP A 107 -7.15 -11.03 -7.61
C ASP A 107 -7.31 -10.19 -8.89
N SER A 108 -8.55 -9.99 -9.36
CA SER A 108 -8.84 -9.15 -10.53
C SER A 108 -8.95 -7.66 -10.17
N LEU A 109 -9.12 -7.32 -8.90
CA LEU A 109 -9.30 -5.97 -8.39
C LEU A 109 -8.33 -5.72 -7.22
N PRO A 110 -7.01 -5.66 -7.48
CA PRO A 110 -6.02 -5.41 -6.43
C PRO A 110 -6.28 -4.08 -5.73
N GLY A 111 -6.16 -4.07 -4.41
CA GLY A 111 -6.46 -2.90 -3.57
C GLY A 111 -7.95 -2.71 -3.25
N GLN A 112 -8.83 -3.53 -3.83
CA GLN A 112 -10.23 -3.62 -3.42
C GLN A 112 -10.45 -4.81 -2.47
N ALA A 113 -11.46 -4.67 -1.63
CA ALA A 113 -11.89 -5.67 -0.69
C ALA A 113 -13.41 -5.79 -0.77
N ALA A 114 -13.89 -6.99 -1.05
CA ALA A 114 -15.32 -7.26 -1.08
C ALA A 114 -15.78 -7.51 0.36
N LYS A 115 -16.38 -6.51 1.01
CA LYS A 115 -16.85 -6.62 2.40
C LYS A 115 -17.84 -7.76 2.55
N ARG A 116 -17.74 -8.45 3.68
CA ARG A 116 -18.61 -9.56 4.07
C ARG A 116 -19.02 -9.41 5.51
N SER A 117 -20.13 -10.04 5.86
CA SER A 117 -20.44 -10.30 7.25
C SER A 117 -19.44 -11.31 7.81
N CYS A 118 -18.83 -10.99 8.96
CA CYS A 118 -17.90 -11.90 9.62
C CYS A 118 -18.54 -13.23 10.06
N GLY A 119 -19.88 -13.30 10.15
CA GLY A 119 -20.62 -14.54 10.43
C GLY A 119 -20.81 -15.45 9.21
N THR A 120 -20.32 -15.05 8.05
CA THR A 120 -20.36 -15.82 6.80
C THR A 120 -18.93 -16.17 6.36
N PRO A 121 -18.73 -17.18 5.49
CA PRO A 121 -17.41 -17.48 4.93
C PRO A 121 -16.76 -16.25 4.29
N HIS A 122 -15.52 -15.94 4.70
CA HIS A 122 -14.73 -14.83 4.16
C HIS A 122 -13.23 -15.13 4.21
N ASP A 123 -12.41 -14.42 3.43
CA ASP A 123 -10.97 -14.65 3.35
C ASP A 123 -10.20 -14.10 4.54
N ALA A 124 -10.50 -12.86 4.94
CA ALA A 124 -9.68 -12.14 5.91
C ALA A 124 -10.49 -11.16 6.77
N GLU A 125 -9.96 -10.87 7.94
CA GLU A 125 -10.45 -9.83 8.84
C GLU A 125 -9.33 -8.82 9.13
N VAL A 126 -9.63 -7.53 9.04
CA VAL A 126 -8.72 -6.45 9.42
C VAL A 126 -8.58 -6.44 10.94
N VAL A 127 -7.37 -6.71 11.44
CA VAL A 127 -7.10 -6.72 12.89
C VAL A 127 -6.52 -5.41 13.40
N LYS A 128 -5.97 -4.60 12.51
CA LYS A 128 -5.43 -3.27 12.81
C LYS A 128 -5.41 -2.41 11.55
N VAL A 129 -5.76 -1.13 11.71
CA VAL A 129 -5.37 -0.07 10.76
C VAL A 129 -4.25 0.75 11.38
N ALA A 130 -3.18 0.96 10.61
CA ALA A 130 -2.01 1.77 10.98
C ALA A 130 -1.77 2.86 9.95
N GLU A 131 -0.97 3.87 10.29
CA GLU A 131 -0.66 4.99 9.41
C GLU A 131 0.83 5.02 9.07
N LEU A 132 1.13 5.20 7.78
CA LEU A 132 2.47 5.38 7.26
C LEU A 132 2.98 6.79 7.54
N ASN A 133 3.90 6.88 8.49
CA ASN A 133 4.58 8.13 8.82
C ASN A 133 5.92 8.20 8.08
N GLY A 134 6.13 9.26 7.28
CA GLY A 134 7.40 9.52 6.62
C GLY A 134 7.26 10.05 5.19
N SER A 135 8.30 9.84 4.40
CA SER A 135 8.30 10.16 2.97
C SER A 135 8.84 8.95 2.22
N TYR A 136 7.97 8.31 1.46
CA TYR A 136 8.29 7.10 0.72
C TYR A 136 7.97 7.32 -0.76
N THR A 137 8.98 7.15 -1.61
CA THR A 137 8.86 7.40 -3.06
C THR A 137 8.97 6.11 -3.88
N THR A 138 9.14 4.97 -3.22
CA THR A 138 9.29 3.67 -3.89
C THR A 138 8.38 2.64 -3.24
N GLU A 139 7.88 1.72 -4.06
CA GLU A 139 7.04 0.61 -3.60
C GLU A 139 7.76 -0.24 -2.54
N ALA A 140 9.05 -0.53 -2.74
CA ALA A 140 9.83 -1.32 -1.80
C ALA A 140 9.94 -0.66 -0.42
N ALA A 141 10.05 0.67 -0.36
CA ALA A 141 10.10 1.40 0.90
C ALA A 141 8.73 1.41 1.61
N LEU A 142 7.64 1.64 0.85
CA LEU A 142 6.26 1.57 1.36
C LEU A 142 5.95 0.19 1.91
N LYS A 143 6.23 -0.87 1.13
CA LYS A 143 6.04 -2.26 1.53
C LYS A 143 6.76 -2.58 2.85
N LYS A 144 8.04 -2.17 2.95
CA LYS A 144 8.85 -2.40 4.14
C LYS A 144 8.26 -1.69 5.35
N ALA A 145 7.89 -0.42 5.22
CA ALA A 145 7.30 0.36 6.29
C ALA A 145 5.93 -0.20 6.73
N ALA A 146 5.05 -0.50 5.79
CA ALA A 146 3.74 -1.09 6.05
C ALA A 146 3.84 -2.45 6.75
N SER A 147 4.74 -3.32 6.27
CA SER A 147 4.96 -4.64 6.89
C SER A 147 5.43 -4.51 8.34
N ALA A 148 6.36 -3.58 8.62
CA ALA A 148 6.86 -3.32 9.97
C ALA A 148 5.77 -2.81 10.93
N LEU A 149 4.83 -2.00 10.43
CA LEU A 149 3.68 -1.54 11.22
C LEU A 149 2.73 -2.70 11.60
N CYS A 150 2.62 -3.71 10.73
CA CYS A 150 1.69 -4.82 10.88
C CYS A 150 2.25 -6.05 11.60
N GLU A 151 3.57 -6.27 11.60
CA GLU A 151 4.22 -7.49 12.13
C GLU A 151 3.74 -7.83 13.55
N ALA A 152 4.04 -6.96 14.52
CA ALA A 152 3.70 -7.20 15.92
C ALA A 152 2.18 -7.32 16.21
N PRO A 153 1.27 -6.46 15.67
CA PRO A 153 -0.16 -6.64 15.89
C PRO A 153 -0.73 -7.92 15.25
N LEU A 154 -0.26 -8.31 14.07
CA LEU A 154 -0.68 -9.55 13.42
C LEU A 154 -0.25 -10.78 14.21
N GLU A 155 1.02 -10.84 14.63
CA GLU A 155 1.53 -11.95 15.44
C GLU A 155 0.76 -12.10 16.77
N ARG A 156 0.54 -10.99 17.47
CA ARG A 156 -0.21 -11.00 18.74
C ARG A 156 -1.64 -11.50 18.55
N LYS A 157 -2.36 -11.01 17.54
CA LYS A 157 -3.75 -11.42 17.29
C LYS A 157 -3.82 -12.86 16.79
N ALA A 158 -2.88 -13.31 15.96
CA ALA A 158 -2.79 -14.68 15.47
C ALA A 158 -2.54 -15.67 16.62
N ALA A 159 -1.66 -15.33 17.57
CA ALA A 159 -1.37 -16.15 18.75
C ALA A 159 -2.57 -16.32 19.69
N GLN A 160 -3.59 -15.46 19.61
CA GLN A 160 -4.83 -15.56 20.37
C GLN A 160 -5.85 -16.48 19.69
N GLN A 161 -5.63 -16.86 18.43
CA GLN A 161 -6.55 -17.70 17.69
C GLN A 161 -6.30 -19.19 17.97
N PRO A 162 -7.35 -20.04 17.90
CA PRO A 162 -7.17 -21.48 17.90
C PRO A 162 -6.27 -21.93 16.74
N THR A 163 -5.42 -22.93 16.97
CA THR A 163 -4.51 -23.49 15.97
C THR A 163 -5.23 -23.79 14.66
N GLY A 164 -4.69 -23.29 13.55
CA GLY A 164 -5.20 -23.54 12.20
C GLY A 164 -6.36 -22.64 11.75
N THR A 165 -6.85 -21.73 12.60
CA THR A 165 -7.88 -20.73 12.25
C THR A 165 -7.32 -19.70 11.27
N VAL A 166 -6.13 -19.19 11.54
CA VAL A 166 -5.41 -18.25 10.68
C VAL A 166 -4.22 -18.97 10.07
N ARG A 167 -4.04 -18.84 8.77
CA ARG A 167 -2.93 -19.45 8.03
C ARG A 167 -2.12 -18.46 7.22
N GLY A 168 -2.60 -17.22 7.10
CA GLY A 168 -1.93 -16.17 6.36
C GLY A 168 -2.06 -14.80 7.00
N THR A 169 -1.25 -13.88 6.52
CA THR A 169 -1.30 -12.45 6.82
C THR A 169 -1.45 -11.69 5.52
N LEU A 170 -2.24 -10.62 5.52
CA LEU A 170 -2.42 -9.74 4.38
C LEU A 170 -2.18 -8.30 4.84
N VAL A 171 -1.20 -7.64 4.24
CA VAL A 171 -0.86 -6.23 4.49
C VAL A 171 -1.19 -5.44 3.24
N GLN A 172 -2.21 -4.59 3.33
CA GLN A 172 -2.63 -3.72 2.23
C GLN A 172 -2.14 -2.30 2.51
N TYR A 173 -1.46 -1.71 1.53
CA TYR A 173 -0.80 -0.41 1.64
C TYR A 173 -0.88 0.33 0.29
N PRO A 174 -0.80 1.66 0.28
CA PRO A 174 -0.87 2.45 -0.94
C PRO A 174 0.35 2.20 -1.84
N ASP A 175 0.16 2.33 -3.15
CA ASP A 175 1.29 2.53 -4.07
C ASP A 175 1.89 3.96 -3.91
N PRO A 176 3.02 4.29 -4.55
CA PRO A 176 3.61 5.62 -4.44
C PRO A 176 2.68 6.76 -4.84
N GLY A 177 1.82 6.57 -5.84
CA GLY A 177 0.88 7.60 -6.30
C GLY A 177 -0.24 7.82 -5.28
N GLY A 178 -0.79 6.74 -4.71
CA GLY A 178 -1.76 6.79 -3.62
C GLY A 178 -1.20 7.49 -2.38
N TYR A 179 0.05 7.19 -2.02
CA TYR A 179 0.71 7.82 -0.87
C TYR A 179 0.95 9.32 -1.10
N GLU A 180 1.36 9.72 -2.31
CA GLU A 180 1.58 11.12 -2.67
C GLU A 180 0.31 11.98 -2.54
N ILE A 181 -0.86 11.41 -2.82
CA ILE A 181 -2.16 12.10 -2.68
C ILE A 181 -2.78 11.98 -1.28
N GLY A 182 -2.04 11.44 -0.31
CA GLY A 182 -2.44 11.40 1.10
C GLY A 182 -3.16 10.12 1.55
N ILE A 183 -3.14 9.05 0.77
CA ILE A 183 -3.57 7.73 1.25
C ILE A 183 -2.41 7.14 2.04
N ASP A 184 -2.46 7.20 3.36
CA ASP A 184 -1.40 6.75 4.27
C ASP A 184 -1.81 5.58 5.18
N ASN A 185 -3.06 5.14 5.09
CA ASN A 185 -3.58 4.02 5.86
C ASN A 185 -3.02 2.67 5.37
N VAL A 186 -2.73 1.78 6.31
CA VAL A 186 -2.30 0.40 6.11
C VAL A 186 -3.28 -0.52 6.84
N ALA A 187 -3.93 -1.41 6.09
CA ALA A 187 -4.80 -2.44 6.67
C ALA A 187 -3.98 -3.71 6.93
N CYS A 188 -3.85 -4.06 8.21
CA CYS A 188 -3.22 -5.29 8.66
C CYS A 188 -4.31 -6.34 8.91
N SER A 189 -4.34 -7.39 8.11
CA SER A 189 -5.37 -8.43 8.18
C SER A 189 -4.79 -9.81 8.43
N LEU A 190 -5.54 -10.64 9.16
CA LEU A 190 -5.28 -12.07 9.25
C LEU A 190 -6.21 -12.81 8.29
N ALA A 191 -5.67 -13.79 7.59
CA ALA A 191 -6.37 -14.53 6.55
C ALA A 191 -6.51 -16.01 6.92
N ALA A 192 -7.64 -16.59 6.53
CA ALA A 192 -7.87 -18.03 6.66
C ALA A 192 -6.87 -18.84 5.83
N ASP A 193 -6.47 -18.35 4.66
CA ASP A 193 -5.51 -19.03 3.80
C ASP A 193 -4.51 -18.03 3.17
N ILE A 194 -3.53 -18.57 2.45
CA ILE A 194 -2.57 -17.77 1.68
C ILE A 194 -2.92 -17.87 0.19
N GLY A 195 -3.04 -16.73 -0.49
CA GLY A 195 -3.36 -16.68 -1.92
C GLY A 195 -4.75 -17.24 -2.22
N SER A 196 -4.87 -18.05 -3.27
CA SER A 196 -6.14 -18.65 -3.74
C SER A 196 -6.56 -19.92 -2.97
N GLY A 197 -6.19 -20.00 -1.68
CA GLY A 197 -6.58 -21.10 -0.81
C GLY A 197 -8.10 -21.20 -0.64
N THR A 198 -8.59 -22.37 -0.22
CA THR A 198 -10.04 -22.63 -0.08
C THR A 198 -10.53 -22.53 1.35
N HIS A 199 -9.62 -22.36 2.33
CA HIS A 199 -10.01 -22.16 3.72
C HIS A 199 -10.61 -20.76 3.90
N LYS A 200 -11.72 -20.67 4.64
CA LYS A 200 -12.43 -19.43 4.94
C LYS A 200 -12.62 -19.28 6.44
N LEU A 201 -12.54 -18.06 6.93
CA LEU A 201 -13.01 -17.69 8.25
C LEU A 201 -14.54 -17.71 8.22
N THR A 202 -15.19 -18.12 9.31
CA THR A 202 -16.67 -18.22 9.39
C THR A 202 -17.26 -17.48 10.59
N LYS A 203 -16.40 -16.81 11.35
CA LYS A 203 -16.72 -16.00 12.52
C LYS A 203 -15.64 -14.92 12.70
N PRO A 204 -15.93 -13.85 13.44
CA PRO A 204 -14.90 -12.88 13.82
C PRO A 204 -13.75 -13.53 14.60
N LEU A 205 -12.56 -12.94 14.46
CA LEU A 205 -11.36 -13.31 15.20
C LEU A 205 -11.44 -12.83 16.65
N ALA A 206 -11.08 -13.72 17.58
CA ALA A 206 -11.12 -13.46 19.03
C ALA A 206 -10.14 -12.35 19.43
#